data_AF-A0A846BAF9-F1
#
_entry.id   AF-A0A846BAF9-F1
#
_cell.length_a   1.000
_cell.length_b   1.000
_cell.length_c   1.000
_cell.angle_alpha   90.00
_cell.angle_beta   90.00
_cell.angle_gamma   90.00
#
_symmetry.space_group_name_H-M   'P 1'
#
loop_
_entity.id
_entity.type
_entity.pdbx_description
1 polymer ?
#
loop_
_entity_poly.entity_id
_entity_poly.type
_entity_poly.pdbx_seq_one_letter_code
_entity_poly.pdbx_strand_id
1 'polypeptide(L)' 'MTHSTLSKSSPFSEDSQIWESLKQAIASSSGFERWQIEHPVEDQLTSDNLDALVRRYLRETLETLAY' A
#
# COMPACT_ATOMS: atom_id res chain seq x y z
N MET A 1 8.92 23.51 37.19
CA MET A 1 8.79 22.12 36.69
C MET A 1 8.45 22.21 35.22
N THR A 2 9.25 21.59 34.37
CA THR A 2 9.24 21.75 32.90
C THR A 2 7.99 21.13 32.29
N HIS A 3 7.27 21.90 31.48
CA HIS A 3 6.07 21.48 30.79
C HIS A 3 6.43 20.43 29.72
N SER A 4 5.99 19.19 29.91
CA SER A 4 6.10 18.16 28.89
C SER A 4 5.33 18.61 27.65
N THR A 5 6.06 18.96 26.60
CA THR A 5 5.52 19.21 25.27
C THR A 5 4.93 17.90 24.75
N LEU A 6 3.61 17.80 24.76
CA LEU A 6 2.87 16.79 24.00
C LEU A 6 3.19 17.02 22.52
N SER A 7 4.14 16.24 22.00
CA SER A 7 4.49 16.24 20.59
C SER A 7 3.27 15.75 19.82
N LYS A 8 2.56 16.69 19.20
CA LYS A 8 1.37 16.44 18.40
C LYS A 8 1.86 15.80 17.10
N SER A 9 1.96 14.47 17.09
CA SER A 9 2.15 13.70 15.86
C SER A 9 1.07 14.16 14.88
N SER A 10 1.51 14.65 13.72
CA SER A 10 0.58 15.13 12.69
C SER A 10 -0.22 13.92 12.21
N PRO A 11 -1.57 13.94 12.24
CA PRO A 11 -2.39 12.78 11.86
C PRO A 11 -2.08 12.28 10.44
N PHE A 12 -1.70 13.21 9.55
CA PHE A 12 -1.28 12.90 8.18
C PHE A 12 -0.01 12.05 8.09
N SER A 13 0.89 12.13 9.08
CA SER A 13 2.12 11.33 9.10
C SER A 13 1.84 9.88 9.52
N GLU A 14 0.86 9.67 10.41
CA GLU A 14 0.48 8.34 10.88
C GLU A 14 -0.26 7.57 9.77
N ASP A 15 -1.22 8.22 9.10
CA ASP A 15 -1.93 7.64 7.95
C ASP A 15 -0.96 7.24 6.82
N SER A 16 0.04 8.07 6.54
CA SER A 16 1.06 7.75 5.55
C SER A 16 1.89 6.54 5.96
N GLN A 17 2.26 6.41 7.23
CA GLN A 17 3.02 5.26 7.72
C GLN A 17 2.19 3.97 7.71
N ILE A 18 0.91 4.06 8.04
CA ILE A 18 -0.03 2.94 7.95
C ILE A 18 -0.14 2.47 6.49
N TRP A 19 -0.29 3.41 5.55
CA TRP A 19 -0.35 3.11 4.13
C TRP A 19 0.92 2.44 3.60
N GLU A 20 2.11 2.95 3.95
CA GLU A 20 3.38 2.31 3.56
C GLU A 20 3.49 0.87 4.09
N SER A 21 3.11 0.66 5.36
CA SER A 21 3.14 -0.67 5.98
C SER A 21 2.18 -1.64 5.29
N LEU A 22 0.98 -1.18 4.94
CA LEU A 22 -0.01 -1.96 4.22
C LEU A 22 0.49 -2.36 2.83
N LYS A 23 1.06 -1.40 2.09
CA LYS A 23 1.64 -1.67 0.77
C LYS A 23 2.70 -2.75 0.83
N GLN A 24 3.61 -2.68 1.81
CA GLN A 24 4.64 -3.69 1.99
C GLN A 24 4.05 -5.06 2.35
N ALA A 25 3.06 -5.12 3.24
CA ALA A 25 2.41 -6.37 3.60
C ALA A 25 1.75 -7.04 2.39
N ILE A 26 1.03 -6.27 1.57
CA ILE A 26 0.41 -6.76 0.33
C ILE A 26 1.50 -7.19 -0.67
N ALA A 27 2.53 -6.37 -0.86
CA ALA A 27 3.63 -6.66 -1.78
C ALA A 27 4.37 -7.96 -1.43
N SER A 28 4.47 -8.27 -0.13
CA SER A 28 5.07 -9.51 0.37
C SER A 28 4.13 -10.72 0.34
N SER A 29 2.86 -10.53 -0.02
CA SER A 29 1.88 -11.61 -0.02
C SER A 29 1.96 -12.46 -1.29
N SER A 30 1.79 -13.77 -1.13
CA SER A 30 1.82 -14.74 -2.25
C SER A 30 0.68 -14.54 -3.26
N GLY A 31 -0.45 -13.96 -2.85
CA GLY A 31 -1.54 -13.60 -3.75
C GLY A 31 -1.17 -12.47 -4.71
N PHE A 32 -0.49 -11.45 -4.19
CA PHE A 32 -0.03 -10.32 -5.00
C PHE A 32 1.09 -10.71 -5.96
N GLU A 33 2.06 -11.52 -5.52
CA GLU A 33 3.15 -12.01 -6.37
C GLU A 33 2.62 -12.82 -7.57
N ARG A 34 1.65 -13.71 -7.33
CA ARG A 34 0.99 -14.47 -8.40
C ARG A 34 0.22 -13.57 -9.36
N TRP A 35 -0.57 -12.64 -8.82
CA TRP A 35 -1.34 -11.71 -9.62
C TRP A 35 -0.43 -10.82 -10.51
N GLN A 36 0.75 -10.41 -10.03
CA GLN A 36 1.73 -9.68 -10.83
C GLN A 36 2.27 -10.49 -12.02
N ILE A 37 2.45 -11.80 -11.85
CA ILE A 37 2.91 -12.69 -12.93
C ILE A 37 1.82 -12.86 -13.99
N GLU A 38 0.56 -12.96 -13.56
CA GLU A 38 -0.61 -13.08 -14.44
C GLU A 38 -0.92 -11.75 -15.17
N HIS A 39 -0.56 -10.62 -14.57
CA HIS A 39 -0.74 -9.27 -15.12
C HIS A 39 0.60 -8.56 -15.28
N PRO A 40 1.46 -8.98 -16.23
CA PRO A 40 2.74 -8.32 -16.48
C PRO A 40 2.46 -6.88 -16.91
N VAL A 41 2.81 -5.93 -16.04
CA VAL A 41 2.73 -4.50 -16.36
C VAL A 41 3.93 -4.18 -17.23
N GLU A 42 3.70 -4.08 -18.53
CA GLU A 42 4.73 -3.90 -19.56
C GLU A 42 5.48 -2.56 -19.46
N ASP A 43 5.03 -1.63 -18.60
CA ASP A 43 5.63 -0.31 -18.49
C ASP A 43 6.49 -0.16 -17.23
N GLN A 44 7.78 0.02 -17.52
CA GLN A 44 8.89 0.47 -16.70
C GLN A 44 8.47 1.43 -15.57
N LEU A 45 8.45 0.97 -14.32
CA LEU A 45 7.98 1.81 -13.22
C LEU A 45 8.85 1.64 -11.98
N THR A 46 9.54 2.73 -11.68
CA THR A 46 10.22 3.10 -10.42
C THR A 46 9.25 3.09 -9.23
N SER A 47 9.74 3.23 -7.99
CA SER A 47 9.00 3.03 -6.72
C SER A 47 7.54 3.54 -6.62
N ASP A 48 7.12 4.52 -7.41
CA ASP A 48 5.70 4.90 -7.60
C ASP A 48 4.81 3.77 -8.15
N ASN A 49 5.40 2.73 -8.75
CA ASN A 49 4.72 1.53 -9.25
C ASN A 49 4.01 0.77 -8.15
N LEU A 50 4.65 0.64 -6.98
CA LEU A 50 4.15 -0.22 -5.93
C LEU A 50 2.77 0.26 -5.47
N ASP A 51 2.59 1.57 -5.38
CA ASP A 51 1.32 2.20 -5.04
C ASP A 51 0.24 1.89 -6.09
N ALA A 52 0.57 2.07 -7.38
CA ALA A 52 -0.33 1.80 -8.48
C ALA A 52 -0.72 0.32 -8.59
N LEU A 53 0.25 -0.58 -8.43
CA LEU A 53 0.04 -2.03 -8.45
C LEU A 53 -0.80 -2.50 -7.28
N VAL A 54 -0.50 -2.04 -6.05
CA VAL A 54 -1.29 -2.38 -4.86
C VAL A 54 -2.72 -1.89 -5.02
N ARG A 55 -2.93 -0.66 -5.51
CA ARG A 55 -4.29 -0.14 -5.77
C ARG A 55 -5.03 -0.96 -6.82
N ARG A 56 -4.34 -1.37 -7.88
CA ARG A 56 -4.95 -2.18 -8.96
C ARG A 56 -5.33 -3.57 -8.45
N TYR A 57 -4.42 -4.24 -7.74
CA TYR A 57 -4.70 -5.51 -7.08
C TYR A 57 -5.89 -5.43 -6.12
N LEU A 58 -5.93 -4.39 -5.27
CA LEU A 58 -7.05 -4.18 -4.35
C LEU A 58 -8.37 -3.95 -5.10
N ARG A 59 -8.35 -3.19 -6.19
CA ARG A 59 -9.55 -2.98 -7.01
C ARG A 59 -10.06 -4.31 -7.58
N GLU A 60 -9.20 -5.06 -8.26
CA GLU A 60 -9.57 -6.32 -8.92
C GLU A 60 -10.02 -7.40 -7.91
N THR A 61 -9.34 -7.50 -6.75
CA THR A 61 -9.73 -8.43 -5.69
C THR A 61 -11.05 -8.06 -5.01
N LEU A 62 -11.33 -6.76 -4.83
CA LEU A 62 -12.60 -6.29 -4.29
C LEU A 62 -13.77 -6.47 -5.27
N GLU A 63 -13.53 -6.28 -6.57
CA GLU A 63 -14.53 -6.55 -7.62
C GLU A 63 -14.94 -8.02 -7.65
N THR A 64 -14.01 -8.94 -7.34
CA THR A 64 -14.27 -10.39 -7.32
C THR A 64 -15.12 -10.84 -6.12
N LEU A 65 -15.12 -10.07 -5.02
CA LEU A 65 -15.89 -10.38 -3.79
C LEU A 65 -17.26 -9.67 -3.73
N ALA A 66 -17.56 -8.76 -4.64
CA ALA A 66 -18.81 -7.99 -4.68
C ALA A 66 -19.94 -8.67 -5.48
N TYR A 67 -19.74 -9.92 -5.90
CA TYR A 67 -20.67 -10.75 -6.65
C TYR A 67 -21.21 -11.89 -5.79
#